data_AF-A0A842KPX5-F1
#
_entry.id   AF-A0A842KPX5-F1
#
_cell.length_a   1.000
_cell.length_b   1.000
_cell.length_c   1.000
_cell.angle_alpha   90.00
_cell.angle_beta   90.00
_cell.angle_gamma   90.00
#
_symmetry.space_group_name_H-M   'P 1'
#
loop_
_entity.id
_entity.type
_entity.pdbx_description
1 polymer ?
#
loop_
_entity_poly.entity_id
_entity_poly.type
_entity_poly.pdbx_seq_one_letter_code
_entity_poly.pdbx_strand_id
1 'polypeptide(L)' 'METDAINILGIVYVIYFMLPAYIANVSALVFGGGPPLDLGYRFIDKRRLIGDGVTWRGSVIGTLLGT' A
#
# COMPACT_ATOMS: atom_id res chain seq x y z
N MET A 1 -23.65 -7.82 -26.40
CA MET A 1 -22.97 -6.57 -26.81
C MET A 1 -23.07 -5.48 -25.76
N GLU A 2 -24.27 -5.08 -25.31
CA GLU A 2 -24.40 -4.02 -24.30
C GLU A 2 -23.85 -4.46 -22.92
N THR A 3 -24.19 -5.68 -22.48
CA THR A 3 -23.69 -6.25 -21.22
C THR A 3 -22.18 -6.51 -21.22
N ASP A 4 -21.62 -6.96 -22.35
CA ASP A 4 -20.18 -7.25 -22.47
C ASP A 4 -19.35 -5.96 -22.36
N ALA A 5 -19.81 -4.89 -23.02
CA ALA A 5 -19.18 -3.58 -22.92
C ALA A 5 -19.27 -3.00 -21.49
N ILE A 6 -20.43 -3.14 -20.83
CA ILE A 6 -20.62 -2.73 -19.44
C ILE A 6 -19.70 -3.52 -18.51
N ASN A 7 -19.55 -4.83 -18.71
CA ASN A 7 -18.65 -5.67 -17.91
C ASN A 7 -17.18 -5.27 -18.08
N ILE A 8 -16.75 -5.02 -19.32
CA ILE A 8 -15.38 -4.54 -19.61
C ILE A 8 -15.13 -3.19 -18.94
N LEU A 9 -16.07 -2.25 -19.06
CA LEU A 9 -15.97 -0.94 -18.44
C LEU A 9 -15.91 -1.05 -16.91
N GLY A 10 -16.69 -1.97 -16.32
CA GLY A 10 -16.66 -2.26 -14.89
C GLY A 10 -15.30 -2.78 -14.42
N ILE A 11 -14.68 -3.70 -15.16
CA ILE A 11 -13.33 -4.20 -14.84
C ILE A 11 -12.30 -3.07 -14.91
N VAL A 12 -12.34 -2.26 -15.98
CA VAL A 12 -11.42 -1.12 -16.13
C VAL A 12 -11.61 -0.12 -15.01
N TYR A 13 -12.85 0.16 -14.60
CA TYR A 13 -13.15 1.03 -13.48
C TYR A 13 -12.60 0.48 -12.16
N VAL A 14 -12.74 -0.81 -11.88
CA VAL A 14 -12.18 -1.42 -10.66
C VAL A 14 -10.66 -1.34 -10.65
N ILE A 15 -10.01 -1.61 -11.79
CA ILE A 15 -8.56 -1.45 -11.92
C ILE A 15 -8.17 0.00 -11.63
N TYR A 16 -8.84 0.96 -12.26
CA TYR A 16 -8.58 2.38 -12.06
C TYR A 16 -8.80 2.81 -10.61
N PHE A 17 -9.87 2.35 -9.98
CA PHE A 17 -10.19 2.63 -8.59
C PHE A 17 -9.13 2.08 -7.62
N MET A 18 -8.53 0.92 -7.94
CA MET A 18 -7.48 0.30 -7.11
C MET A 18 -6.08 0.84 -7.40
N LEU A 19 -5.86 1.54 -8.53
CA LEU A 19 -4.54 2.07 -8.91
C LEU A 19 -3.86 2.87 -7.80
N PRO A 20 -4.52 3.80 -7.09
CA PRO A 20 -3.86 4.59 -6.05
C PRO A 20 -3.30 3.70 -4.91
N ALA A 21 -4.03 2.64 -4.52
CA ALA A 21 -3.56 1.69 -3.51
C ALA A 21 -2.34 0.87 -3.99
N TYR A 22 -2.31 0.47 -5.26
CA TYR A 22 -1.13 -0.21 -5.83
C TYR A 22 0.08 0.71 -5.94
N ILE A 23 -0.13 1.97 -6.34
CA ILE A 23 0.92 2.99 -6.40
C ILE A 23 1.47 3.26 -5.00
N ALA A 24 0.62 3.39 -3.98
CA ALA A 24 1.04 3.53 -2.59
C ALA A 24 1.95 2.38 -2.14
N ASN A 25 1.58 1.14 -2.47
CA ASN A 25 2.35 -0.05 -2.10
C ASN A 25 3.74 -0.06 -2.76
N VAL A 26 3.80 0.09 -4.08
CA VAL A 26 5.07 0.07 -4.82
C VAL A 26 5.97 1.22 -4.41
N SER A 27 5.41 2.42 -4.23
CA SER A 27 6.21 3.57 -3.79
C SER A 27 6.73 3.44 -2.35
N ALA A 28 5.95 2.85 -1.43
CA ALA A 28 6.44 2.54 -0.08
C ALA A 28 7.59 1.54 -0.09
N LEU A 29 7.58 0.57 -1.03
CA LEU A 29 8.67 -0.38 -1.23
C LEU A 29 9.91 0.29 -1.84
N VAL A 30 9.74 1.08 -2.90
CA VAL A 30 10.85 1.69 -3.67
C VAL A 30 11.52 2.83 -2.90
N PHE A 31 10.73 3.66 -2.22
CA PHE A 31 11.22 4.86 -1.51
C PHE A 31 11.24 4.71 0.01
N GLY A 32 10.94 3.50 0.52
CA GLY A 32 10.99 3.17 1.93
C GLY A 32 12.41 3.10 2.49
N GLY A 33 12.51 2.61 3.73
CA GLY A 33 13.76 2.51 4.48
C GLY A 33 13.81 3.48 5.67
N GLY A 34 14.85 3.34 6.49
CA GLY A 34 14.99 4.09 7.74
C GLY A 34 14.25 3.40 8.90
N PRO A 35 13.80 4.17 9.93
CA PRO A 35 13.25 3.58 11.13
C PRO A 35 11.94 2.82 10.85
N PRO A 36 11.79 1.62 11.45
CA PRO A 36 10.57 0.83 11.31
C PRO A 36 9.38 1.58 11.94
N LEU A 37 8.19 1.37 11.41
CA LEU A 37 6.98 2.09 11.83
C LEU A 37 6.65 1.81 13.31
N ASP A 38 6.94 0.59 13.77
CA ASP A 38 6.78 0.18 15.17
C ASP A 38 7.93 0.58 16.08
N LEU A 39 8.96 1.29 15.61
CA LEU A 39 10.12 1.77 16.37
C LEU A 39 10.85 0.70 17.21
N GLY A 40 10.68 -0.60 16.93
CA GLY A 40 11.27 -1.66 17.76
C GLY A 40 10.33 -2.26 18.81
N TYR A 41 9.13 -1.70 19.00
CA TYR A 41 8.20 -2.16 20.03
C TYR A 41 7.75 -3.60 19.80
N ARG A 42 7.67 -4.34 20.90
CA ARG A 42 7.21 -5.72 20.93
C ARG A 42 5.83 -5.81 21.58
N PHE A 43 5.01 -6.69 21.05
CA PHE A 43 3.72 -7.01 21.62
C PHE A 43 3.86 -7.96 22.82
N ILE A 44 2.75 -8.26 23.50
CA ILE A 44 2.71 -9.06 24.74
C ILE A 44 3.29 -10.47 24.51
N ASP A 45 3.19 -10.98 23.29
CA ASP A 45 3.74 -12.26 22.84
C ASP A 45 5.25 -12.22 22.53
N LYS A 46 5.93 -11.10 22.82
CA LYS A 46 7.36 -10.82 22.57
C LYS A 46 7.75 -10.72 21.09
N ARG A 47 6.79 -10.72 20.16
CA ARG A 47 7.03 -10.47 18.72
C ARG A 47 6.98 -8.98 18.41
N ARG A 48 7.58 -8.56 17.29
CA ARG A 48 7.48 -7.18 16.80
C ARG A 48 6.03 -6.89 16.36
N LEU A 49 5.55 -5.67 16.61
CA LEU A 49 4.20 -5.27 16.21
C LEU A 49 4.03 -5.29 14.68
N ILE A 50 5.04 -4.80 13.97
CA ILE A 50 5.00 -4.69 12.50
C ILE A 50 6.26 -5.31 11.90
N GLY A 51 7.43 -5.01 12.46
CA GLY A 51 8.72 -5.46 11.94
C GLY A 51 9.37 -4.47 10.97
N ASP A 52 10.52 -4.87 10.43
CA ASP A 52 11.43 -3.94 9.75
C ASP A 52 11.05 -3.66 8.28
N GLY A 53 10.06 -4.38 7.74
CA GLY A 53 9.58 -4.23 6.37
C GLY A 53 8.68 -3.01 6.13
N VAL A 54 8.19 -2.36 7.19
CA VAL A 54 7.32 -1.18 7.10
C VAL A 54 7.99 -0.03 7.83
N THR A 55 8.24 1.07 7.12
CA THR A 55 9.03 2.21 7.62
C THR A 55 8.23 3.50 7.57
N TRP A 56 8.54 4.44 8.47
CA TRP A 56 7.88 5.75 8.49
C TRP A 56 8.01 6.48 7.15
N ARG A 57 9.21 6.48 6.57
CA ARG A 57 9.47 7.09 5.26
C ARG A 57 8.63 6.44 4.16
N GLY A 58 8.61 5.11 4.11
CA GLY A 58 7.81 4.36 3.15
C GLY A 58 6.31 4.64 3.29
N SER A 59 5.79 4.66 4.52
CA SER A 59 4.37 4.93 4.77
C SER A 59 3.96 6.33 4.32
N VAL A 60 4.73 7.37 4.65
CA VAL A 60 4.41 8.75 4.26
C VAL A 60 4.48 8.92 2.74
N ILE A 61 5.56 8.47 2.10
CA ILE A 61 5.72 8.59 0.65
C ILE A 61 4.65 7.77 -0.08
N GLY A 62 4.36 6.57 0.41
CA GLY A 62 3.30 5.70 -0.11
C GLY A 62 1.93 6.38 -0.11
N THR A 63 1.55 6.97 1.03
CA THR A 63 0.28 7.71 1.13
C THR A 63 0.24 8.91 0.18
N LEU A 64 1.32 9.68 0.08
CA LEU A 64 1.37 10.86 -0.78
C LEU A 64 1.27 10.53 -2.28
N LEU A 65 1.86 9.41 -2.72
CA LEU A 65 1.85 9.01 -4.12
C LEU A 65 0.63 8.19 -4.51
N GLY A 66 -0.05 7.57 -3.54
CA GLY A 66 -1.29 6.83 -3.76
C GLY A 66 -2.56 7.59 -3.38
N THR A 67 -2.50 8.91 -3.22
CA THR A 67 -3.67 9.81 -3.11
C THR A 67 -3.84 10.54 -4.43
#